data_AF-A0A1F8N8L8-F1
#
_entry.id   AF-A0A1F8N8L8-F1
#
_cell.length_a   1.000
_cell.length_b   1.000
_cell.length_c   1.000
_cell.angle_alpha   90.00
_cell.angle_beta   90.00
_cell.angle_gamma   90.00
#
_symmetry.space_group_name_H-M   'P 1'
#
loop_
_entity.id
_entity.type
_entity.pdbx_description
1 polymer ?
#
loop_
_entity_poly.entity_id
_entity_poly.type
_entity_poly.pdbx_seq_one_letter_code
_entity_poly.pdbx_strand_id
1 'polypeptide(L)'
;MVIYQKSQAHKVPKAVQEYMRRKFNLPAEYLGVLRCLENIQADNGHPATSLSIFSPVKARENRLTIKTAADLGRYPEMVLFKGHIDSHGGIEVTDRRRPVWCNKSVT
;
A
#
# COMPACT_ATOMS: atom_id res chain seq x y z
N MET A 1 -4.45 4.74 23.44
CA MET A 1 -4.64 4.53 21.99
C MET A 1 -4.04 3.17 21.64
N VAL A 2 -4.86 2.17 21.34
CA VAL A 2 -4.34 0.82 21.07
C VAL A 2 -4.04 0.73 19.58
N ILE A 3 -2.76 0.75 19.23
CA ILE A 3 -2.29 0.56 17.86
C ILE A 3 -2.00 -0.94 17.70
N TYR A 4 -2.96 -1.68 17.14
CA TYR A 4 -2.70 -3.07 16.75
C TYR A 4 -2.06 -3.08 15.37
N GLN A 5 -0.76 -3.34 15.35
CA GLN A 5 0.01 -3.54 14.13
C GLN A 5 0.14 -5.04 13.89
N LYS A 6 -0.35 -5.54 12.75
CA LYS A 6 0.11 -6.86 12.29
C LYS A 6 1.57 -6.70 11.87
N SER A 7 2.45 -7.35 12.62
CA SER A 7 3.90 -7.08 12.55
C SER A 7 4.57 -7.53 11.25
N GLN A 8 3.89 -8.26 10.37
CA GLN A 8 4.51 -8.87 9.19
C GLN A 8 3.79 -8.57 7.89
N ALA A 9 4.58 -8.32 6.84
CA ALA A 9 4.08 -8.09 5.50
C ALA A 9 3.41 -9.36 4.94
N HIS A 10 2.20 -9.20 4.39
CA HIS A 10 1.42 -10.28 3.79
C HIS A 10 0.89 -9.90 2.41
N LYS A 11 0.17 -10.81 1.75
CA LYS A 11 -0.45 -10.53 0.45
C LYS A 11 -1.53 -9.46 0.61
N VAL A 12 -1.64 -8.58 -0.38
CA VAL A 12 -2.74 -7.60 -0.47
C VAL A 12 -4.09 -8.34 -0.42
N PRO A 13 -5.07 -7.92 0.39
CA PRO A 13 -6.38 -8.59 0.43
C PRO A 13 -7.04 -8.65 -0.96
N LYS A 14 -7.76 -9.74 -1.27
CA LYS A 14 -8.37 -9.94 -2.60
C LYS A 14 -9.30 -8.77 -3.01
N ALA A 15 -10.14 -8.32 -2.09
CA ALA A 15 -11.04 -7.19 -2.34
C ALA A 15 -10.28 -5.90 -2.71
N VAL A 16 -9.14 -5.65 -2.04
CA VAL A 16 -8.27 -4.51 -2.34
C VAL A 16 -7.57 -4.68 -3.69
N GLN A 17 -7.11 -5.90 -4.03
CA GLN A 17 -6.56 -6.19 -5.36
C GLN A 17 -7.60 -5.94 -6.46
N GLU A 18 -8.84 -6.40 -6.29
CA GLU A 18 -9.90 -6.15 -7.26
C GLU A 18 -10.24 -4.66 -7.40
N TYR A 19 -10.30 -3.93 -6.28
CA TYR A 19 -10.46 -2.49 -6.29
C TYR A 19 -9.34 -1.80 -7.07
N MET A 20 -8.07 -2.13 -6.77
CA MET A 20 -6.90 -1.57 -7.45
C MET A 20 -6.87 -1.92 -8.94
N ARG A 21 -7.25 -3.16 -9.31
CA ARG A 21 -7.37 -3.58 -10.70
C ARG A 21 -8.38 -2.71 -11.46
N ARG A 22 -9.57 -2.49 -10.89
CA ARG A 22 -10.63 -1.70 -11.53
C ARG A 22 -10.29 -0.21 -11.58
N LYS A 23 -9.78 0.35 -10.48
CA LYS A 23 -9.51 1.80 -10.36
C LYS A 23 -8.28 2.25 -11.13
N PHE A 24 -7.21 1.45 -11.14
CA PHE A 24 -5.91 1.84 -11.72
C PHE A 24 -5.53 1.02 -12.96
N ASN A 25 -6.43 0.16 -13.46
CA ASN A 25 -6.18 -0.74 -14.59
C ASN A 25 -4.90 -1.59 -14.46
N LEU A 26 -4.65 -2.12 -13.25
CA LEU A 26 -3.42 -2.88 -12.95
C LEU A 26 -3.59 -4.37 -13.30
N PRO A 27 -2.59 -5.00 -13.93
CA PRO A 27 -2.67 -6.43 -14.25
C PRO A 27 -2.63 -7.29 -12.98
N ALA A 28 -3.31 -8.44 -13.02
CA ALA A 28 -3.42 -9.34 -11.88
C ALA A 28 -2.05 -9.88 -11.42
N GLU A 29 -1.14 -10.12 -12.37
CA GLU A 29 0.23 -10.57 -12.09
C GLU A 29 1.01 -9.54 -11.27
N TYR A 30 0.88 -8.25 -11.62
CA TYR A 30 1.48 -7.17 -10.86
C TYR A 30 0.93 -7.09 -9.44
N LEU A 31 -0.39 -7.23 -9.27
CA LEU A 31 -1.01 -7.23 -7.93
C LEU A 31 -0.60 -8.46 -7.10
N GLY A 32 -0.39 -9.61 -7.73
CA GLY A 32 0.00 -10.87 -7.07
C GLY A 32 1.36 -10.81 -6.38
N VAL A 33 2.29 -9.99 -6.90
CA VAL A 33 3.62 -9.81 -6.33
C VAL A 33 3.67 -8.76 -5.22
N LEU A 34 2.67 -7.89 -5.10
CA LEU A 34 2.62 -6.86 -4.06
C LEU A 34 2.43 -7.46 -2.67
N ARG A 35 2.97 -6.75 -1.67
CA ARG A 35 2.79 -7.05 -0.26
C ARG A 35 2.26 -5.83 0.46
N CYS A 36 1.53 -6.05 1.54
CA CYS A 36 0.99 -5.00 2.38
C CYS A 36 1.32 -5.22 3.86
N LEU A 37 1.37 -4.12 4.58
CA LEU A 37 1.41 -4.06 6.03
C LEU A 37 0.12 -3.36 6.52
N GLU A 38 -0.59 -4.02 7.42
CA GLU A 38 -1.83 -3.54 8.03
C GLU A 38 -1.54 -2.82 9.35
N ASN A 39 -2.12 -1.65 9.52
CA ASN A 39 -2.10 -0.89 10.77
C ASN A 39 -3.54 -0.49 11.12
N ILE A 40 -4.04 -1.01 12.24
CA ILE A 40 -5.36 -0.64 12.74
C ILE A 40 -5.20 0.66 13.52
N GLN A 41 -5.83 1.72 13.01
CA GLN A 41 -5.89 3.01 13.66
C GLN A 41 -7.36 3.35 13.95
N ALA A 42 -7.60 4.03 15.07
CA ALA A 42 -8.92 4.61 15.31
C ALA A 42 -9.00 5.91 14.51
N ASP A 43 -9.82 5.95 13.46
CA ASP A 43 -10.20 7.18 12.78
C ASP A 43 -11.53 7.65 13.37
N ASN A 44 -11.56 8.82 14.00
CA ASN A 44 -12.76 9.37 14.67
C ASN A 44 -13.45 8.42 15.67
N GLY A 45 -12.71 7.52 16.31
CA GLY A 45 -13.24 6.54 17.27
C GLY A 45 -13.74 5.23 16.65
N HIS A 46 -13.69 5.10 15.32
CA HIS A 46 -14.01 3.87 14.60
C HIS A 46 -12.73 3.12 14.19
N PRO A 47 -12.69 1.78 14.30
CA PRO A 47 -11.53 1.02 13.86
C PRO A 47 -11.44 1.07 12.34
N ALA A 48 -10.38 1.70 11.85
CA ALA A 48 -10.03 1.77 10.45
C ALA A 48 -8.73 1.01 10.18
N THR A 49 -8.66 0.28 9.08
CA THR A 49 -7.45 -0.45 8.69
C THR A 49 -6.71 0.31 7.62
N SER A 50 -5.57 0.87 7.97
CA SER A 50 -4.63 1.46 7.02
C SER A 50 -3.72 0.38 6.43
N LEU A 51 -3.56 0.40 5.11
CA LEU A 51 -2.72 -0.52 4.35
C LEU A 51 -1.57 0.24 3.71
N SER A 52 -0.33 -0.18 3.96
CA SER A 52 0.83 0.28 3.20
C SER A 52 1.26 -0.80 2.23
N ILE A 53 1.11 -0.55 0.92
CA ILE A 53 1.32 -1.54 -0.14
C ILE A 53 2.64 -1.22 -0.86
N PHE A 54 3.51 -2.22 -0.99
CA PHE A 54 4.83 -2.11 -1.59
C PHE A 54 5.16 -3.33 -2.47
N SER A 55 6.19 -3.18 -3.31
CA SER A 55 6.73 -4.29 -4.09
C SER A 55 7.99 -4.83 -3.41
N PRO A 56 8.02 -6.11 -2.99
CA PRO A 56 9.24 -6.72 -2.45
C PRO A 56 10.34 -6.82 -3.51
N VAL A 57 9.98 -6.90 -4.80
CA VAL A 57 10.96 -6.88 -5.91
C VAL A 57 11.66 -5.52 -5.95
N LYS A 58 10.88 -4.43 -5.92
CA LYS A 58 11.44 -3.05 -5.90
C LYS A 58 12.30 -2.79 -4.66
N ALA A 59 11.88 -3.30 -3.50
CA ALA A 59 12.69 -3.21 -2.29
C ALA A 59 14.05 -3.90 -2.48
N ARG A 60 14.06 -5.12 -3.06
CA ARG A 60 15.29 -5.87 -3.33
C ARG A 60 16.21 -5.18 -4.35
N GLU A 61 15.66 -4.55 -5.38
CA GLU A 61 16.43 -3.74 -6.35
C GLU A 61 17.19 -2.61 -5.64
N ASN A 62 16.60 -2.04 -4.59
CA ASN A 62 17.22 -1.02 -3.74
C ASN A 62 18.08 -1.61 -2.61
N ARG A 63 18.34 -2.92 -2.62
CA ARG A 63 19.06 -3.67 -1.57
C ARG A 63 18.39 -3.59 -0.20
N LEU A 64 17.08 -3.37 -0.17
CA LEU A 64 16.26 -3.30 1.04
C LEU A 64 15.46 -4.59 1.24
N THR A 65 15.25 -4.95 2.51
CA THR A 65 14.33 -6.02 2.90
C THR A 65 13.31 -5.45 3.87
N ILE A 66 12.06 -5.35 3.42
CA ILE A 66 10.96 -4.75 4.18
C ILE A 66 10.11 -5.88 4.73
N LYS A 67 10.14 -6.07 6.05
CA LYS A 67 9.37 -7.12 6.74
C LYS A 67 8.32 -6.53 7.69
N THR A 68 8.63 -5.38 8.26
CA THR A 68 7.86 -4.73 9.32
C THR A 68 7.44 -3.32 8.91
N ALA A 69 6.47 -2.76 9.63
CA ALA A 69 6.10 -1.37 9.43
C ALA A 69 7.21 -0.39 9.84
N ALA A 70 8.07 -0.77 10.79
CA ALA A 70 9.24 0.03 11.15
C ALA A 70 10.22 0.16 9.98
N ASP A 71 10.42 -0.92 9.20
CA ASP A 71 11.22 -0.89 7.98
C ASP A 71 10.61 0.07 6.95
N LEU A 72 9.29 0.00 6.73
CA LEU A 72 8.60 0.96 5.85
C LEU A 72 8.67 2.40 6.36
N GLY A 73 8.66 2.61 7.67
CA GLY A 73 8.79 3.93 8.28
C GLY A 73 10.16 4.56 7.99
N ARG A 74 11.20 3.75 7.84
CA ARG A 74 12.54 4.20 7.42
C ARG A 74 12.65 4.47 5.92
N TYR A 75 11.83 3.81 5.11
CA TYR A 75 11.86 3.89 3.64
C TYR A 75 10.47 4.20 3.04
N PRO A 76 9.89 5.37 3.33
CA PRO A 76 8.54 5.71 2.89
C PRO A 76 8.39 5.74 1.36
N GLU A 77 9.46 5.96 0.60
CA GLU A 77 9.50 5.91 -0.86
C GLU A 77 9.27 4.52 -1.46
N MET A 78 9.35 3.47 -0.63
CA MET A 78 9.04 2.11 -1.05
C MET A 78 7.53 1.82 -1.08
N VAL A 79 6.70 2.67 -0.46
CA VAL A 79 5.24 2.56 -0.51
C VAL A 79 4.74 3.00 -1.87
N LEU A 80 4.16 2.06 -2.61
CA LEU A 80 3.60 2.29 -3.94
C LEU A 80 2.13 2.71 -3.88
N PHE A 81 1.39 2.23 -2.88
CA PHE A 81 0.00 2.62 -2.66
C PHE A 81 -0.30 2.69 -1.16
N LYS A 82 -1.21 3.60 -0.80
CA LYS A 82 -1.82 3.63 0.54
C LYS A 82 -3.28 3.26 0.41
N GLY A 83 -3.69 2.22 1.14
CA GLY A 83 -5.08 1.79 1.24
C GLY A 83 -5.68 2.14 2.59
N HIS A 84 -6.99 2.25 2.62
CA HIS A 84 -7.82 2.46 3.79
C HIS A 84 -9.04 1.55 3.65
N ILE A 85 -9.35 0.82 4.73
CA ILE A 85 -10.61 0.07 4.87
C ILE A 85 -11.32 0.63 6.09
N ASP A 86 -12.50 1.21 5.89
CA ASP A 86 -13.33 1.72 6.98
C ASP A 86 -14.07 0.58 7.72
N SER A 87 -14.75 0.92 8.82
CA SER A 87 -15.50 -0.06 9.63
C SER A 87 -16.68 -0.71 8.91
N HIS A 88 -17.15 -0.15 7.80
CA HIS A 88 -18.21 -0.69 6.95
C HIS A 88 -17.67 -1.54 5.79
N GLY A 89 -16.35 -1.67 5.67
CA GLY A 89 -15.69 -2.39 4.59
C GLY A 89 -15.51 -1.57 3.30
N GLY A 90 -15.74 -0.26 3.33
CA GLY A 90 -15.42 0.63 2.22
C GLY A 90 -13.92 0.67 1.98
N ILE A 91 -13.52 0.49 0.72
CA ILE A 91 -12.10 0.42 0.31
C ILE A 91 -11.74 1.68 -0.44
N GLU A 92 -10.72 2.36 0.04
CA GLU A 92 -10.08 3.46 -0.69
C GLU A 92 -8.60 3.20 -0.85
N VAL A 93 -8.09 3.44 -2.05
CA VAL A 93 -6.65 3.34 -2.33
C VAL A 93 -6.18 4.59 -3.07
N THR A 94 -5.06 5.12 -2.60
CA THR A 94 -4.31 6.24 -3.17
C THR A 94 -3.06 5.71 -3.85
N ASP A 95 -2.87 6.08 -5.12
CA ASP A 95 -1.64 5.80 -5.85
C ASP A 95 -0.50 6.71 -5.36
N ARG A 96 0.59 6.10 -4.93
CA ARG A 96 1.79 6.77 -4.39
C ARG A 96 3.03 6.53 -5.24
N ARG A 97 2.90 5.94 -6.44
CA ARG A 97 4.02 5.65 -7.36
C ARG A 97 4.69 6.91 -7.93
N ARG A 98 4.33 8.10 -7.42
CA ARG A 98 4.52 9.45 -7.95
C ARG A 98 3.77 9.68 -9.27
N PRO A 99 3.32 10.92 -9.55
CA PRO A 99 3.11 11.31 -10.93
C PRO A 99 4.50 11.31 -11.59
N VAL A 100 4.67 10.58 -12.69
CA VAL A 100 5.65 11.00 -13.69
C VAL A 100 5.18 12.40 -14.05
N TRP A 101 5.94 13.42 -13.69
CA TRP A 101 5.70 14.76 -14.20
C TRP A 101 5.44 14.65 -15.69
N CYS A 102 4.34 15.25 -16.16
CA CYS A 102 4.22 15.64 -17.54
C CYS A 102 5.35 16.63 -17.85
N ASN A 103 6.58 16.14 -18.06
CA ASN A 103 7.54 16.81 -18.92
C ASN A 103 7.11 16.48 -20.36
N LYS A 104 6.01 17.10 -20.80
CA LYS A 104 5.96 17.48 -22.21
C LYS A 104 6.76 18.77 -22.29
N SER A 105 8.07 18.60 -22.43
CA SER A 105 8.85 19.52 -23.26
C SER A 105 8.11 19.60 -24.58
N VAL A 106 7.45 20.73 -24.84
CA VAL A 106 7.07 21.09 -26.21
C VAL A 106 7.73 22.43 -26.44
N THR A 107 8.73 22.35 -27.30
CA THR A 107 9.46 23.40 -28.00
C THR A 107 8.53 24.44 -28.59
#